data_AF-A0A8C4J832-F1
#
_entry.id   AF-A0A8C4J832-F1
#
_cell.length_a   1.000
_cell.length_b   1.000
_cell.length_c   1.000
_cell.angle_alpha   90.00
_cell.angle_beta   90.00
_cell.angle_gamma   90.00
#
_symmetry.space_group_name_H-M   'P 1'
#
loop_
_entity.id
_entity.type
_entity.pdbx_description
1 polymer ?
#
loop_
_entity_poly.entity_id
_entity_poly.type
_entity_poly.pdbx_seq_one_letter_code
_entity_poly.pdbx_strand_id
1 'polypeptide(L)'
;PRPRGARAAGPRRRDAGEPERTDPKIAEGFCLPLSVLLFHRSPPWSCRLFSECPLASPPSLRPADKVLKELIEPYELRAARLREFLLDVKPCLQYDIVPLLDPYGPAITDPELQCLVVSEETRKGGEAVNKKRLENGLSELALYEILLVKDPYRSENEEEKISSSSLRQRLLGTLLQPPRKDPALPSRPYVIGLTGGTGSGKTSIAKYLEHLGAFLIDADKLGHAVYVPGGPAYEQVVGTFGPEILNEDGTINRKVLGAKVFGNQRLKCLTDIVWPEIAQMVKKKIGEADALGKAVCVLDAAVLLEAGWKDMVHEVWTAIIPEEEALKRIMDRDGLSEEAAQKRLQSQTTNSQRVEQSHVVLCTLWEPAVTRKQVEKAWALLRERMSQDQSQ
;
A
#
# COMPACT_ATOMS: atom_id res chain seq x y z
N PRO A 1 24.24 -32.15 -72.68
CA PRO A 1 25.21 -33.08 -72.04
C PRO A 1 24.77 -33.46 -70.61
N ARG A 2 24.29 -34.70 -70.43
CA ARG A 2 24.28 -35.43 -69.15
C ARG A 2 25.69 -35.97 -68.86
N PRO A 3 26.02 -36.43 -67.62
CA PRO A 3 25.62 -37.76 -67.08
C PRO A 3 25.07 -37.62 -65.63
N ARG A 4 23.96 -38.23 -65.18
CA ARG A 4 23.64 -39.63 -64.80
C ARG A 4 24.75 -40.45 -64.12
N GLY A 5 24.57 -40.68 -62.81
CA GLY A 5 25.08 -41.81 -62.01
C GLY A 5 24.18 -42.00 -60.78
N ALA A 6 23.72 -43.21 -60.51
CA ALA A 6 22.66 -43.55 -59.57
C ALA A 6 23.14 -44.48 -58.42
N ARG A 7 22.29 -44.63 -57.39
CA ARG A 7 22.24 -45.60 -56.26
C ARG A 7 22.98 -45.15 -54.97
N ALA A 8 22.49 -45.36 -53.75
CA ALA A 8 21.37 -46.14 -53.20
C ALA A 8 20.86 -45.51 -51.88
N ALA A 9 19.61 -45.84 -51.54
CA ALA A 9 18.92 -45.46 -50.31
C ALA A 9 19.44 -46.21 -49.05
N GLY A 10 19.45 -45.52 -47.91
CA GLY A 10 19.49 -46.10 -46.57
C GLY A 10 18.57 -45.27 -45.66
N PRO A 11 17.81 -45.88 -44.72
CA PRO A 11 16.80 -45.16 -43.95
C PRO A 11 17.49 -44.36 -42.85
N ARG A 12 17.51 -43.02 -42.95
CA ARG A 12 17.89 -42.16 -41.82
C ARG A 12 16.66 -41.86 -40.97
N ARG A 13 16.81 -42.20 -39.70
CA ARG A 13 15.89 -41.95 -38.59
C ARG A 13 15.44 -40.48 -38.58
N ARG A 14 14.17 -40.25 -38.25
CA ARG A 14 13.65 -38.93 -37.90
C ARG A 14 14.31 -38.52 -36.59
N ASP A 15 15.27 -37.60 -36.66
CA ASP A 15 15.69 -36.87 -35.46
C ASP A 15 14.57 -35.89 -35.08
N ALA A 16 14.17 -36.00 -33.81
CA ALA A 16 13.20 -35.16 -33.17
C ALA A 16 13.70 -33.71 -33.16
N GLY A 17 12.84 -32.79 -33.61
CA GLY A 17 13.12 -31.36 -33.59
C GLY A 17 13.41 -30.86 -32.18
N GLU A 18 14.44 -30.01 -32.07
CA GLU A 18 14.72 -29.20 -30.89
C GLU A 18 13.45 -28.41 -30.48
N PRO A 19 13.13 -28.30 -29.18
CA PRO A 19 12.03 -27.47 -28.75
C PRO A 19 12.39 -25.99 -28.94
N GLU A 20 11.49 -25.25 -29.60
CA GLU A 20 11.57 -23.79 -29.77
C GLU A 20 11.93 -23.11 -28.45
N ARG A 21 12.95 -22.23 -28.50
CA ARG A 21 13.31 -21.32 -27.42
C ARG A 21 12.06 -20.56 -26.96
N THR A 22 11.85 -20.52 -25.64
CA THR A 22 10.86 -19.66 -24.99
C THR A 22 10.96 -18.22 -25.53
N ASP A 23 9.82 -17.70 -26.01
CA ASP A 23 9.72 -16.37 -26.59
C ASP A 23 10.08 -15.31 -25.53
N PRO A 24 11.11 -14.47 -25.76
CA PRO A 24 11.56 -13.43 -24.83
C PRO A 24 10.44 -12.48 -24.36
N LYS A 25 9.37 -12.31 -25.15
CA LYS A 25 8.22 -11.46 -24.78
C LYS A 25 7.38 -12.04 -23.65
N ILE A 26 7.36 -13.36 -23.48
CA ILE A 26 6.66 -13.97 -22.34
C ILE A 26 7.36 -13.53 -21.04
N ALA A 27 8.69 -13.38 -21.03
CA ALA A 27 9.50 -12.97 -19.89
C ALA A 27 9.13 -11.58 -19.32
N GLU A 28 8.66 -10.64 -20.15
CA GLU A 28 8.27 -9.29 -19.70
C GLU A 28 7.02 -9.29 -18.81
N GLY A 29 6.11 -10.26 -18.96
CA GLY A 29 4.91 -10.42 -18.13
C GLY A 29 5.14 -11.03 -16.75
N PHE A 30 6.29 -11.68 -16.54
CA PHE A 30 6.66 -12.29 -15.26
C PHE A 30 7.04 -11.27 -14.19
N CYS A 31 7.00 -9.97 -14.51
CA CYS A 31 7.25 -8.88 -13.57
C CYS A 31 6.02 -8.47 -12.75
N LEU A 32 4.83 -9.00 -13.08
CA LEU A 32 3.67 -8.98 -12.18
C LEU A 32 3.90 -9.99 -11.05
N PRO A 33 3.42 -9.76 -9.82
CA PRO A 33 3.67 -10.65 -8.67
C PRO A 33 2.95 -12.00 -8.86
N LEU A 34 3.55 -12.86 -9.67
CA LEU A 34 3.11 -14.20 -10.00
C LEU A 34 4.22 -15.16 -9.65
N SER A 35 4.06 -15.72 -8.46
CA SER A 35 4.85 -16.83 -7.98
C SER A 35 4.39 -18.04 -8.77
N VAL A 36 5.18 -18.47 -9.76
CA VAL A 36 5.11 -19.77 -10.44
C VAL A 36 4.18 -19.85 -11.67
N LEU A 37 4.77 -20.32 -12.77
CA LEU A 37 4.08 -20.71 -14.00
C LEU A 37 4.20 -22.22 -14.20
N LEU A 38 3.07 -22.92 -14.37
CA LEU A 38 3.02 -24.36 -14.64
C LEU A 38 2.51 -24.61 -16.07
N PHE A 39 3.12 -25.54 -16.80
CA PHE A 39 2.64 -25.98 -18.12
C PHE A 39 2.21 -27.44 -18.11
N HIS A 40 1.22 -27.74 -18.94
CA HIS A 40 0.77 -29.09 -19.26
C HIS A 40 0.92 -29.36 -20.78
N ARG A 41 1.71 -30.37 -21.16
CA ARG A 41 1.86 -30.86 -22.54
C ARG A 41 0.84 -31.95 -22.89
N SER A 42 -0.44 -31.61 -22.88
CA SER A 42 -1.47 -32.39 -23.54
C SER A 42 -2.40 -31.43 -24.30
N PRO A 43 -2.60 -31.57 -25.62
CA PRO A 43 -3.48 -30.67 -26.37
C PRO A 43 -4.94 -30.78 -25.87
N PRO A 44 -5.66 -29.66 -25.72
CA PRO A 44 -5.23 -28.27 -25.97
C PRO A 44 -4.22 -27.77 -24.93
N TRP A 45 -3.15 -27.11 -25.41
CA TRP A 45 -2.05 -26.59 -24.58
C TRP A 45 -2.59 -25.68 -23.49
N SER A 46 -2.43 -26.08 -22.23
CA SER A 46 -2.88 -25.31 -21.07
C SER A 46 -1.70 -24.86 -20.21
N CYS A 47 -1.82 -23.63 -19.73
CA CYS A 47 -0.87 -22.95 -18.89
C CYS A 47 -1.60 -22.51 -17.62
N ARG A 48 -1.14 -22.96 -16.45
CA ARG A 48 -1.70 -22.57 -15.18
C ARG A 48 -0.75 -21.61 -14.45
N LEU A 49 -1.26 -20.44 -14.11
CA LEU A 49 -0.52 -19.39 -13.42
C LEU A 49 -1.04 -19.21 -12.00
N PHE A 50 -0.12 -19.05 -11.06
CA PHE A 50 -0.45 -18.79 -9.67
C PHE A 50 -0.12 -17.35 -9.33
N SER A 51 -1.15 -16.62 -8.92
CA SER A 51 -0.98 -15.28 -8.39
C SER A 51 -1.28 -15.34 -6.91
N GLU A 52 -0.33 -14.89 -6.09
CA GLU A 52 -0.54 -14.85 -4.64
C GLU A 52 -1.76 -14.03 -4.30
N CYS A 53 -2.58 -14.52 -3.36
CA CYS A 53 -3.74 -13.80 -2.85
C CYS A 53 -3.54 -13.51 -1.35
N PRO A 54 -2.81 -12.43 -0.99
CA PRO A 54 -2.46 -12.14 0.41
C PRO A 54 -3.67 -11.92 1.31
N LEU A 55 -4.83 -11.59 0.75
CA LEU A 55 -6.07 -11.31 1.49
C LEU A 55 -6.94 -12.56 1.72
N ALA A 56 -6.72 -13.64 0.95
CA ALA A 56 -7.47 -14.90 1.08
C ALA A 56 -6.70 -15.98 1.87
N SER A 57 -5.39 -15.79 2.11
CA SER A 57 -4.61 -16.65 3.00
C SER A 57 -5.05 -16.46 4.47
N PRO A 58 -5.09 -17.53 5.29
CA PRO A 58 -5.29 -17.42 6.74
C PRO A 58 -4.34 -16.39 7.35
N PRO A 59 -4.72 -15.69 8.44
CA PRO A 59 -3.86 -14.68 9.07
C PRO A 59 -2.43 -15.14 9.36
N SER A 60 -2.24 -16.43 9.66
CA SER A 60 -0.96 -17.09 9.91
C SER A 60 -0.10 -17.36 8.67
N LEU A 61 -0.67 -17.29 7.47
CA LEU A 61 -0.01 -17.53 6.18
C LEU A 61 0.09 -16.26 5.32
N ARG A 62 -0.41 -15.12 5.81
CA ARG A 62 -0.17 -13.83 5.16
C ARG A 62 1.30 -13.49 5.30
N PRO A 63 2.02 -13.17 4.22
CA PRO A 63 3.44 -12.87 4.32
C PRO A 63 3.62 -11.60 5.14
N ALA A 64 4.04 -11.76 6.39
CA ALA A 64 4.39 -10.68 7.31
C ALA A 64 5.51 -9.79 6.74
N ASP A 65 6.32 -10.35 5.84
CA ASP A 65 7.56 -9.78 5.34
C ASP A 65 7.40 -8.84 4.13
N LYS A 66 6.18 -8.68 3.59
CA LYS A 66 5.98 -7.84 2.40
C LYS A 66 5.96 -6.36 2.74
N VAL A 67 7.00 -5.66 2.29
CA VAL A 67 7.10 -4.19 2.34
C VAL A 67 5.95 -3.55 1.55
N LEU A 68 5.23 -2.61 2.18
CA LEU A 68 4.07 -1.90 1.60
C LEU A 68 2.96 -2.83 1.13
N LYS A 69 2.62 -3.87 1.90
CA LYS A 69 1.56 -4.83 1.55
C LYS A 69 0.20 -4.17 1.28
N GLU A 70 -0.03 -3.00 1.85
CA GLU A 70 -1.25 -2.20 1.71
C GLU A 70 -1.41 -1.60 0.31
N LEU A 71 -0.32 -1.50 -0.45
CA LEU A 71 -0.31 -1.07 -1.86
C LEU A 71 -0.35 -2.26 -2.84
N ILE A 72 -0.56 -3.48 -2.35
CA ILE A 72 -0.78 -4.63 -3.23
C ILE A 72 -2.15 -4.50 -3.86
N GLU A 73 -2.17 -4.49 -5.18
CA GLU A 73 -3.40 -4.48 -5.96
C GLU A 73 -4.26 -5.73 -5.68
N PRO A 74 -5.61 -5.60 -5.64
CA PRO A 74 -6.51 -6.74 -5.47
C PRO A 74 -6.22 -7.88 -6.44
N TYR A 75 -6.43 -9.12 -5.99
CA TYR A 75 -6.11 -10.32 -6.78
C TYR A 75 -6.83 -10.31 -8.13
N GLU A 76 -8.10 -9.92 -8.13
CA GLU A 76 -9.00 -9.91 -9.27
C GLU A 76 -8.47 -8.98 -10.37
N LEU A 77 -7.99 -7.80 -9.98
CA LEU A 77 -7.45 -6.80 -10.91
C LEU A 77 -6.08 -7.24 -11.46
N ARG A 78 -5.23 -7.82 -10.61
CA ARG A 78 -3.95 -8.41 -11.05
C ARG A 78 -4.16 -9.58 -12.00
N ALA A 79 -5.10 -10.47 -11.69
CA ALA A 79 -5.44 -11.62 -12.53
C ALA A 79 -6.05 -11.19 -13.87
N ALA A 80 -6.88 -10.15 -13.90
CA ALA A 80 -7.41 -9.58 -15.13
C ALA A 80 -6.29 -9.01 -16.02
N ARG A 81 -5.42 -8.15 -15.48
CA ARG A 81 -4.28 -7.58 -16.22
C ARG A 81 -3.32 -8.63 -16.75
N LEU A 82 -3.03 -9.62 -15.92
CA LEU A 82 -2.22 -10.76 -16.35
C LEU A 82 -2.88 -11.50 -17.51
N ARG A 83 -4.19 -11.77 -17.43
CA ARG A 83 -4.91 -12.45 -18.51
C ARG A 83 -4.84 -11.65 -19.81
N GLU A 84 -5.05 -10.34 -19.75
CA GLU A 84 -4.91 -9.44 -20.90
C GLU A 84 -3.52 -9.54 -21.52
N PHE A 85 -2.47 -9.42 -20.69
CA PHE A 85 -1.08 -9.56 -21.15
C PHE A 85 -0.81 -10.91 -21.81
N LEU A 86 -1.25 -12.01 -21.19
CA LEU A 86 -1.03 -13.36 -21.72
C LEU A 86 -1.73 -13.59 -23.05
N LEU A 87 -2.97 -13.09 -23.18
CA LEU A 87 -3.73 -13.17 -24.42
C LEU A 87 -3.11 -12.32 -25.53
N ASP A 88 -2.50 -11.18 -25.21
CA ASP A 88 -1.77 -10.35 -26.17
C ASP A 88 -0.50 -11.06 -26.67
N VAL A 89 0.26 -11.69 -25.76
CA VAL A 89 1.52 -12.35 -26.12
C VAL A 89 1.30 -13.68 -26.86
N LYS A 90 0.38 -14.54 -26.40
CA LYS A 90 0.15 -15.86 -27.01
C LYS A 90 -1.30 -16.32 -26.91
N PRO A 91 -2.21 -15.81 -27.76
CA PRO A 91 -3.65 -16.06 -27.67
C PRO A 91 -4.07 -17.52 -27.91
N CYS A 92 -3.20 -18.34 -28.49
CA CYS A 92 -3.50 -19.75 -28.79
C CYS A 92 -3.34 -20.70 -27.59
N LEU A 93 -2.85 -20.21 -26.44
CA LEU A 93 -2.74 -20.99 -25.21
C LEU A 93 -3.99 -20.83 -24.35
N GLN A 94 -4.39 -21.91 -23.68
CA GLN A 94 -5.42 -21.84 -22.66
C GLN A 94 -4.78 -21.41 -21.33
N TYR A 95 -5.29 -20.35 -20.72
CA TYR A 95 -4.77 -19.82 -19.46
C TYR A 95 -5.72 -20.07 -18.31
N ASP A 96 -5.21 -20.73 -17.27
CA ASP A 96 -5.90 -20.92 -15.99
C ASP A 96 -5.16 -20.13 -14.91
N ILE A 97 -5.79 -19.08 -14.36
CA ILE A 97 -5.17 -18.20 -13.37
C ILE A 97 -5.88 -18.44 -12.05
N VAL A 98 -5.15 -18.98 -11.08
CA VAL A 98 -5.70 -19.39 -9.80
C VAL A 98 -4.99 -18.72 -8.62
N PRO A 99 -5.72 -18.42 -7.53
CA PRO A 99 -5.15 -17.79 -6.36
C PRO A 99 -4.24 -18.78 -5.62
N LEU A 100 -3.04 -18.33 -5.25
CA LEU A 100 -2.17 -19.07 -4.34
C LEU A 100 -2.57 -18.72 -2.90
N LEU A 101 -3.08 -19.70 -2.16
CA LEU A 101 -3.56 -19.55 -0.78
C LEU A 101 -2.58 -20.07 0.26
N ASP A 102 -1.68 -20.95 -0.14
CA ASP A 102 -0.62 -21.56 0.66
C ASP A 102 0.72 -21.55 -0.11
N PRO A 103 1.87 -21.79 0.54
CA PRO A 103 3.18 -21.68 -0.11
C PRO A 103 3.42 -22.62 -1.30
N TYR A 104 2.64 -23.70 -1.44
CA TYR A 104 2.80 -24.72 -2.49
C TYR A 104 1.69 -24.65 -3.55
N GLY A 105 0.46 -24.33 -3.13
CA GLY A 105 -0.72 -24.29 -4.01
C GLY A 105 -1.05 -25.66 -4.61
N PRO A 106 -1.75 -25.70 -5.77
CA PRO A 106 -2.12 -26.97 -6.38
C PRO A 106 -0.93 -27.70 -7.01
N ALA A 107 0.27 -27.10 -7.00
CA ALA A 107 1.48 -27.77 -7.47
C ALA A 107 1.79 -29.06 -6.70
N ILE A 108 1.27 -29.23 -5.47
CA ILE A 108 1.47 -30.44 -4.66
C ILE A 108 0.25 -31.38 -4.63
N THR A 109 -0.84 -31.03 -5.31
CA THR A 109 -2.08 -31.82 -5.32
C THR A 109 -2.52 -32.23 -6.72
N ASP A 110 -2.13 -31.49 -7.76
CA ASP A 110 -2.53 -31.78 -9.14
C ASP A 110 -1.51 -32.71 -9.82
N PRO A 111 -1.90 -33.94 -10.18
CA PRO A 111 -1.02 -34.92 -10.82
C PRO A 111 -0.76 -34.62 -12.31
N GLU A 112 -1.61 -33.83 -12.97
CA GLU A 112 -1.53 -33.56 -14.41
C GLU A 112 -0.44 -32.53 -14.76
N LEU A 113 0.07 -31.82 -13.75
CA LEU A 113 1.17 -30.87 -13.89
C LEU A 113 2.47 -31.58 -14.26
N GLN A 114 3.20 -31.03 -15.24
CA GLN A 114 4.40 -31.66 -15.78
C GLN A 114 5.68 -30.87 -15.52
N CYS A 115 5.60 -29.54 -15.42
CA CYS A 115 6.77 -28.71 -15.19
C CYS A 115 6.44 -27.41 -14.47
N LEU A 116 7.45 -26.88 -13.77
CA LEU A 116 7.45 -25.65 -12.98
C LEU A 116 8.45 -24.66 -13.55
N VAL A 117 7.99 -23.45 -13.89
CA VAL A 117 8.83 -22.34 -14.30
C VAL A 117 9.19 -21.51 -13.06
N VAL A 118 10.49 -21.36 -12.83
CA VAL A 118 11.07 -20.65 -11.68
C VAL A 118 12.13 -19.67 -12.16
N SER A 119 12.46 -18.70 -11.32
CA SER A 119 13.66 -17.86 -11.51
C SER A 119 14.86 -18.49 -10.80
N GLU A 120 16.06 -18.00 -11.08
CA GLU A 120 17.27 -18.39 -10.33
C GLU A 120 17.06 -18.24 -8.81
N GLU A 121 16.44 -17.13 -8.39
CA GLU A 121 16.14 -16.84 -6.99
C GLU A 121 15.13 -17.82 -6.36
N THR A 122 14.16 -18.30 -7.15
CA THR A 122 13.08 -19.18 -6.67
C THR A 122 13.30 -20.66 -6.98
N ARG A 123 14.46 -21.03 -7.52
CA ARG A 123 14.84 -22.42 -7.84
C ARG A 123 14.73 -23.36 -6.65
N LYS A 124 15.20 -22.93 -5.48
CA LYS A 124 15.07 -23.68 -4.21
C LYS A 124 13.60 -23.91 -3.81
N GLY A 125 12.72 -22.98 -4.14
CA GLY A 125 11.28 -23.13 -3.94
C GLY A 125 10.70 -24.23 -4.83
N GLY A 126 11.14 -24.30 -6.09
CA GLY A 126 10.77 -25.40 -6.99
C GLY A 126 11.25 -26.77 -6.53
N GLU A 127 12.47 -26.85 -6.00
CA GLU A 127 12.99 -28.08 -5.38
C GLU A 127 12.17 -28.48 -4.15
N ALA A 128 11.75 -27.52 -3.32
CA ALA A 128 10.88 -27.77 -2.18
C ALA A 128 9.49 -28.28 -2.60
N VAL A 129 8.92 -27.76 -3.70
CA VAL A 129 7.67 -28.28 -4.29
C VAL A 129 7.83 -29.73 -4.72
N ASN A 130 8.92 -30.09 -5.42
CA ASN A 130 9.17 -31.47 -5.84
C ASN A 130 9.35 -32.42 -4.66
N LYS A 131 10.07 -32.01 -3.63
CA LYS A 131 10.16 -32.78 -2.38
C LYS A 131 8.77 -33.05 -1.80
N LYS A 132 7.92 -32.03 -1.76
CA LYS A 132 6.56 -32.16 -1.23
C LYS A 132 5.65 -33.02 -2.11
N ARG A 133 5.82 -32.96 -3.43
CA ARG A 133 5.13 -33.84 -4.39
C ARG A 133 5.46 -35.30 -4.15
N LEU A 134 6.74 -35.63 -3.95
CA LEU A 134 7.18 -36.99 -3.64
C LEU A 134 6.59 -37.50 -2.33
N GLU A 135 6.58 -36.66 -1.28
CA GLU A 135 5.91 -36.98 0.00
C GLU A 135 4.41 -37.28 -0.18
N ASN A 136 3.76 -36.62 -1.14
CA ASN A 136 2.35 -36.81 -1.49
C ASN A 136 2.11 -37.94 -2.52
N GLY A 137 3.14 -38.68 -2.93
CA GLY A 137 3.02 -39.75 -3.92
C GLY A 137 2.85 -39.29 -5.37
N LEU A 138 3.20 -38.05 -5.68
CA LEU A 138 3.18 -37.46 -7.03
C LEU A 138 4.56 -37.51 -7.68
N SER A 139 4.61 -37.53 -9.01
CA SER A 139 5.84 -37.41 -9.80
C SER A 139 6.45 -36.01 -9.67
N GLU A 140 7.77 -35.92 -9.77
CA GLU A 140 8.47 -34.63 -9.83
C GLU A 140 8.07 -33.83 -11.09
N LEU A 141 8.05 -32.51 -10.94
CA LEU A 141 7.91 -31.56 -12.04
C LEU A 141 9.27 -31.26 -12.63
N ALA A 142 9.36 -31.18 -13.96
CA ALA A 142 10.54 -30.61 -14.60
C ALA A 142 10.68 -29.13 -14.21
N LEU A 143 11.84 -28.72 -13.69
CA LEU A 143 12.10 -27.32 -13.33
C LEU A 143 12.72 -26.58 -14.53
N TYR A 144 12.07 -25.51 -14.98
CA TYR A 144 12.57 -24.61 -16.02
C TYR A 144 12.95 -23.28 -15.39
N GLU A 145 14.22 -22.91 -15.50
CA GLU A 145 14.74 -21.68 -14.94
C GLU A 145 14.71 -20.55 -15.99
N ILE A 146 14.21 -19.38 -15.60
CA ILE A 146 14.17 -18.17 -16.43
C ILE A 146 14.95 -17.03 -15.77
N LEU A 147 15.52 -16.17 -16.63
CA LEU A 147 16.20 -14.96 -16.20
C LEU A 147 15.18 -13.86 -15.89
N LEU A 148 15.45 -13.10 -14.83
CA LEU A 148 14.65 -11.93 -14.47
C LEU A 148 15.13 -10.70 -15.26
N VAL A 149 14.17 -9.87 -15.66
CA VAL A 149 14.45 -8.64 -16.41
C VAL A 149 14.98 -7.57 -15.46
N LYS A 150 16.10 -6.95 -15.84
CA LYS A 150 16.66 -5.80 -15.11
C LYS A 150 15.79 -4.57 -15.31
N ASP A 151 15.65 -3.75 -14.28
CA ASP A 151 14.93 -2.50 -14.36
C ASP A 151 15.87 -1.34 -14.75
N PRO A 152 15.77 -0.81 -15.99
CA PRO A 152 16.64 0.27 -16.44
C PRO A 152 16.30 1.62 -15.78
N TYR A 153 15.15 1.74 -15.13
CA TYR A 153 14.67 2.97 -14.49
C TYR A 153 14.78 2.93 -12.96
N ARG A 154 15.56 1.99 -12.41
CA ARG A 154 15.73 1.85 -10.97
C ARG A 154 16.31 3.11 -10.32
N SER A 155 15.78 3.46 -9.16
CA SER A 155 16.47 4.39 -8.25
C SER A 155 17.58 3.67 -7.48
N GLU A 156 18.55 4.40 -6.91
CA GLU A 156 19.68 3.83 -6.15
C GLU A 156 19.26 2.87 -5.02
N ASN A 157 18.05 3.06 -4.46
CA ASN A 157 17.53 2.28 -3.34
C ASN A 157 16.57 1.14 -3.77
N GLU A 158 16.40 0.91 -5.06
CA GLU A 158 15.52 -0.14 -5.60
C GLU A 158 16.32 -1.39 -6.05
N GLU A 159 15.64 -2.53 -6.12
CA GLU A 159 16.23 -3.78 -6.62
C GLU A 159 16.70 -3.66 -8.07
N GLU A 160 17.69 -4.47 -8.47
CA GLU A 160 18.18 -4.48 -9.85
C GLU A 160 17.16 -5.01 -10.86
N LYS A 161 16.37 -5.99 -10.44
CA LYS A 161 15.30 -6.56 -11.23
C LYS A 161 14.04 -5.73 -11.10
N ILE A 162 13.18 -5.84 -12.12
CA ILE A 162 11.80 -5.38 -11.96
C ILE A 162 11.14 -6.26 -10.90
N SER A 163 10.63 -5.63 -9.85
CA SER A 163 9.97 -6.34 -8.75
C SER A 163 8.72 -5.63 -8.27
N SER A 164 7.76 -6.42 -7.79
CA SER A 164 6.53 -5.88 -7.23
C SER A 164 6.79 -4.94 -6.05
N SER A 165 7.88 -5.16 -5.29
CA SER A 165 8.27 -4.31 -4.18
C SER A 165 8.71 -2.93 -4.66
N SER A 166 9.57 -2.86 -5.68
CA SER A 166 9.99 -1.59 -6.30
C SER A 166 8.78 -0.86 -6.91
N LEU A 167 7.87 -1.57 -7.58
CA LEU A 167 6.66 -0.96 -8.13
C LEU A 167 5.78 -0.32 -7.04
N ARG A 168 5.58 -0.99 -5.89
CA ARG A 168 4.84 -0.41 -4.77
C ARG A 168 5.54 0.81 -4.17
N GLN A 169 6.87 0.81 -4.11
CA GLN A 169 7.62 1.99 -3.67
C GLN A 169 7.42 3.17 -4.63
N ARG A 170 7.39 2.92 -5.95
CA ARG A 170 7.14 3.96 -6.96
C ARG A 170 5.74 4.56 -6.90
N LEU A 171 4.75 3.84 -6.35
CA LEU A 171 3.41 4.40 -6.10
C LEU A 171 3.41 5.44 -4.98
N LEU A 172 4.39 5.44 -4.08
CA LEU A 172 4.48 6.45 -3.03
C LEU A 172 4.64 7.85 -3.63
N GLY A 173 3.90 8.79 -3.07
CA GLY A 173 3.80 10.16 -3.56
C GLY A 173 3.08 10.33 -4.90
N THR A 174 2.46 9.28 -5.44
CA THR A 174 1.57 9.38 -6.62
C THR A 174 0.10 9.44 -6.20
N LEU A 175 -0.74 9.90 -7.12
CA LEU A 175 -2.19 9.91 -6.92
C LEU A 175 -2.75 8.52 -7.20
N LEU A 176 -3.32 7.88 -6.17
CA LEU A 176 -3.89 6.54 -6.22
C LEU A 176 -5.37 6.53 -6.67
N GLN A 177 -6.10 7.60 -6.36
CA GLN A 177 -7.51 7.77 -6.72
C GLN A 177 -7.80 9.26 -6.95
N PRO A 178 -8.79 9.60 -7.80
CA PRO A 178 -9.07 10.99 -8.17
C PRO A 178 -9.42 11.84 -6.94
N PRO A 179 -9.05 13.13 -6.92
CA PRO A 179 -9.43 14.04 -5.83
C PRO A 179 -10.94 14.16 -5.69
N ARG A 180 -11.38 14.45 -4.46
CA ARG A 180 -12.78 14.73 -4.18
C ARG A 180 -13.20 16.03 -4.87
N LYS A 181 -14.29 15.94 -5.63
CA LYS A 181 -14.98 17.09 -6.22
C LYS A 181 -16.29 17.31 -5.46
N ASP A 182 -16.24 18.14 -4.42
CA ASP A 182 -17.40 18.47 -3.58
C ASP A 182 -17.63 19.98 -3.60
N PRO A 183 -18.81 20.47 -4.04
CA PRO A 183 -19.13 21.90 -4.08
C PRO A 183 -19.05 22.61 -2.73
N ALA A 184 -19.09 21.87 -1.60
CA ALA A 184 -18.95 22.44 -0.27
C ALA A 184 -17.48 22.77 0.09
N LEU A 185 -16.51 22.27 -0.67
CA LEU A 185 -15.10 22.58 -0.47
C LEU A 185 -14.76 23.98 -1.01
N PRO A 186 -13.80 24.68 -0.37
CA PRO A 186 -13.38 25.99 -0.84
C PRO A 186 -12.66 25.86 -2.19
N SER A 187 -12.96 26.76 -3.12
CA SER A 187 -12.24 26.83 -4.41
C SER A 187 -10.75 27.18 -4.24
N ARG A 188 -10.41 27.87 -3.14
CA ARG A 188 -9.05 28.12 -2.66
C ARG A 188 -9.05 28.36 -1.14
N PRO A 189 -7.98 27.98 -0.41
CA PRO A 189 -6.86 27.14 -0.85
C PRO A 189 -7.27 25.69 -1.12
N TYR A 190 -6.45 24.96 -1.89
CA TYR A 190 -6.58 23.51 -2.00
C TYR A 190 -6.22 22.85 -0.68
N VAL A 191 -7.18 22.20 -0.04
CA VAL A 191 -7.04 21.56 1.28
C VAL A 191 -6.64 20.09 1.15
N ILE A 192 -5.51 19.73 1.74
CA ILE A 192 -5.02 18.35 1.92
C ILE A 192 -5.25 17.93 3.37
N GLY A 193 -5.85 16.78 3.59
CA GLY A 193 -5.89 16.15 4.92
C GLY A 193 -4.72 15.22 5.10
N LEU A 194 -3.78 15.56 5.97
CA LEU A 194 -2.65 14.71 6.32
C LEU A 194 -2.99 13.86 7.55
N THR A 195 -2.93 12.55 7.40
CA THR A 195 -3.18 11.58 8.47
C THR A 195 -2.11 10.48 8.52
N GLY A 196 -2.17 9.62 9.53
CA GLY A 196 -1.20 8.55 9.74
C GLY A 196 -1.27 7.96 11.15
N GLY A 197 -0.90 6.69 11.27
CA GLY A 197 -0.86 5.99 12.56
C GLY A 197 0.20 6.57 13.51
N THR A 198 0.12 6.25 14.79
CA THR A 198 1.17 6.63 15.74
C THR A 198 2.53 6.04 15.31
N GLY A 199 3.60 6.84 15.42
CA GLY A 199 4.94 6.44 14.96
C GLY A 199 5.21 6.64 13.46
N SER A 200 4.19 6.91 12.63
CA SER A 200 4.31 7.03 11.17
C SER A 200 5.15 8.20 10.64
N GLY A 201 5.62 9.10 11.51
CA GLY A 201 6.42 10.26 11.08
C GLY A 201 5.62 11.39 10.41
N LYS A 202 4.28 11.38 10.53
CA LYS A 202 3.36 12.41 10.01
C LYS A 202 3.84 13.85 10.25
N THR A 203 4.26 14.18 11.47
CA THR A 203 4.75 15.53 11.82
C THR A 203 5.98 15.96 11.02
N SER A 204 6.86 15.02 10.63
CA SER A 204 8.01 15.31 9.77
C SER A 204 7.57 15.72 8.37
N ILE A 205 6.60 14.99 7.80
CA ILE A 205 5.99 15.30 6.50
C ILE A 205 5.27 16.66 6.57
N ALA A 206 4.49 16.91 7.61
CA ALA A 206 3.73 18.16 7.78
C ALA A 206 4.64 19.40 7.79
N LYS A 207 5.75 19.35 8.56
CA LYS A 207 6.77 20.41 8.59
C LYS A 207 7.45 20.62 7.24
N TYR A 208 7.67 19.54 6.50
CA TYR A 208 8.30 19.64 5.20
C TYR A 208 7.35 20.22 4.14
N LEU A 209 6.05 19.90 4.19
CA LEU A 209 5.03 20.55 3.37
C LEU A 209 4.89 22.05 3.69
N GLU A 210 4.98 22.42 4.98
CA GLU A 210 5.03 23.83 5.40
C GLU A 210 6.25 24.54 4.79
N HIS A 211 7.42 23.90 4.79
CA HIS A 211 8.63 24.44 4.14
C HIS A 211 8.46 24.62 2.62
N LEU A 212 7.69 23.75 1.96
CA LEU A 212 7.33 23.86 0.54
C LEU A 212 6.27 24.94 0.25
N GLY A 213 5.75 25.61 1.30
CA GLY A 213 4.86 26.76 1.20
C GLY A 213 3.40 26.50 1.58
N ALA A 214 3.05 25.28 2.02
CA ALA A 214 1.71 24.98 2.49
C ALA A 214 1.37 25.72 3.80
N PHE A 215 0.11 26.11 3.97
CA PHE A 215 -0.38 26.60 5.25
C PHE A 215 -0.75 25.42 6.15
N LEU A 216 -0.05 25.24 7.27
CA LEU A 216 -0.26 24.10 8.16
C LEU A 216 -1.32 24.40 9.23
N ILE A 217 -2.35 23.55 9.30
CA ILE A 217 -3.38 23.55 10.35
C ILE A 217 -3.18 22.30 11.19
N ASP A 218 -2.70 22.48 12.42
CA ASP A 218 -2.48 21.39 13.38
C ASP A 218 -3.77 21.15 14.19
N ALA A 219 -4.51 20.10 13.83
CA ALA A 219 -5.79 19.79 14.46
C ALA A 219 -5.64 19.35 15.93
N ASP A 220 -4.50 18.76 16.29
CA ASP A 220 -4.23 18.35 17.67
C ASP A 220 -4.05 19.59 18.58
N LYS A 221 -3.37 20.63 18.07
CA LYS A 221 -3.29 21.94 18.74
C LYS A 221 -4.65 22.64 18.83
N LEU A 222 -5.47 22.57 17.78
CA LEU A 222 -6.83 23.12 17.83
C LEU A 222 -7.68 22.39 18.87
N GLY A 223 -7.63 21.06 18.91
CA GLY A 223 -8.33 20.26 19.91
C GLY A 223 -7.95 20.66 21.34
N HIS A 224 -6.68 20.94 21.58
CA HIS A 224 -6.24 21.48 22.87
C HIS A 224 -6.84 22.84 23.22
N ALA A 225 -7.03 23.71 22.24
CA ALA A 225 -7.57 25.06 22.42
C ALA A 225 -9.11 25.07 22.54
N VAL A 226 -9.79 24.03 22.07
CA VAL A 226 -11.28 23.97 22.09
C VAL A 226 -11.85 23.93 23.51
N TYR A 227 -11.14 23.35 24.46
CA TYR A 227 -11.59 23.19 25.85
C TYR A 227 -10.62 23.80 26.87
N VAL A 228 -9.83 24.81 26.51
CA VAL A 228 -9.21 25.70 27.52
C VAL A 228 -10.28 26.60 28.14
N PRO A 229 -10.07 27.16 29.35
CA PRO A 229 -11.00 28.15 29.90
C PRO A 229 -11.31 29.27 28.90
N GLY A 230 -12.60 29.52 28.66
CA GLY A 230 -13.09 30.46 27.64
C GLY A 230 -13.18 29.91 26.21
N GLY A 231 -12.74 28.66 25.98
CA GLY A 231 -12.89 27.94 24.72
C GLY A 231 -14.32 27.41 24.50
N PRO A 232 -14.72 27.16 23.25
CA PRO A 232 -16.10 26.88 22.89
C PRO A 232 -16.68 25.60 23.51
N ALA A 233 -15.85 24.59 23.82
CA ALA A 233 -16.31 23.35 24.41
C ALA A 233 -16.05 23.25 25.93
N TYR A 234 -15.39 24.24 26.55
CA TYR A 234 -14.92 24.13 27.93
C TYR A 234 -16.07 23.82 28.90
N GLU A 235 -17.13 24.62 28.88
CA GLU A 235 -18.28 24.45 29.79
C GLU A 235 -19.00 23.12 29.56
N GLN A 236 -19.19 22.71 28.30
CA GLN A 236 -19.84 21.44 27.96
C GLN A 236 -19.02 20.23 28.42
N VAL A 237 -17.70 20.28 28.25
CA VAL A 237 -16.81 19.20 28.72
C VAL A 237 -16.84 19.12 30.25
N VAL A 238 -16.74 20.26 30.96
CA VAL A 238 -16.82 20.27 32.43
C VAL A 238 -18.19 19.79 32.93
N GLY A 239 -19.28 20.22 32.29
CA GLY A 239 -20.64 19.78 32.63
C GLY A 239 -20.85 18.28 32.42
N THR A 240 -20.24 17.69 31.39
CA THR A 240 -20.39 16.27 31.04
C THR A 240 -19.52 15.35 31.90
N PHE A 241 -18.32 15.79 32.24
CA PHE A 241 -17.31 14.96 32.91
C PHE A 241 -17.09 15.31 34.39
N GLY A 242 -17.76 16.35 34.87
CA GLY A 242 -17.74 16.82 36.25
C GLY A 242 -16.53 17.71 36.57
N PRO A 243 -16.63 18.57 37.60
CA PRO A 243 -15.58 19.52 37.98
C PRO A 243 -14.28 18.85 38.45
N GLU A 244 -14.30 17.57 38.79
CA GLU A 244 -13.13 16.80 39.20
C GLU A 244 -12.09 16.60 38.09
N ILE A 245 -12.41 16.95 36.83
CA ILE A 245 -11.42 17.01 35.75
C ILE A 245 -10.61 18.29 35.77
N LEU A 246 -10.91 19.26 36.64
CA LEU A 246 -10.23 20.55 36.69
C LEU A 246 -8.99 20.50 37.59
N ASN A 247 -7.97 21.25 37.19
CA ASN A 247 -6.85 21.64 38.03
C ASN A 247 -7.28 22.79 38.96
N GLU A 248 -6.43 23.12 39.93
CA GLU A 248 -6.66 24.23 40.88
C GLU A 248 -6.78 25.60 40.18
N ASP A 249 -6.13 25.77 39.02
CA ASP A 249 -6.19 26.98 38.20
C ASP A 249 -7.42 27.06 37.27
N GLY A 250 -8.32 26.07 37.35
CA GLY A 250 -9.50 25.96 36.50
C GLY A 250 -9.22 25.42 35.11
N THR A 251 -8.00 25.00 34.77
CA THR A 251 -7.74 24.33 33.48
C THR A 251 -8.12 22.85 33.54
N ILE A 252 -8.46 22.23 32.40
CA ILE A 252 -8.77 20.79 32.35
C ILE A 252 -7.50 19.96 32.52
N ASN A 253 -7.49 19.10 33.54
CA ASN A 253 -6.49 18.06 33.76
C ASN A 253 -6.66 16.92 32.74
N ARG A 254 -5.84 16.94 31.71
CA ARG A 254 -5.88 15.95 30.62
C ARG A 254 -5.56 14.53 31.05
N LYS A 255 -4.76 14.35 32.10
CA LYS A 255 -4.47 12.99 32.62
C LYS A 255 -5.73 12.40 33.26
N VAL A 256 -6.43 13.19 34.07
CA VAL A 256 -7.69 12.78 34.70
C VAL A 256 -8.79 12.57 33.66
N LEU A 257 -8.95 13.52 32.72
CA LEU A 257 -9.91 13.36 31.62
C LEU A 257 -9.58 12.12 30.77
N GLY A 258 -8.31 11.94 30.41
CA GLY A 258 -7.80 10.78 29.68
C GLY A 258 -8.16 9.46 30.36
N ALA A 259 -7.90 9.34 31.66
CA ALA A 259 -8.24 8.14 32.43
C ALA A 259 -9.75 7.84 32.46
N LYS A 260 -10.61 8.87 32.35
CA LYS A 260 -12.07 8.70 32.28
C LYS A 260 -12.59 8.29 30.91
N VAL A 261 -11.93 8.75 29.84
CA VAL A 261 -12.42 8.56 28.47
C VAL A 261 -11.79 7.37 27.77
N PHE A 262 -10.49 7.10 27.99
CA PHE A 262 -9.80 6.01 27.32
C PHE A 262 -10.25 4.65 27.86
N GLY A 263 -10.51 3.71 26.95
CA GLY A 263 -10.95 2.34 27.28
C GLY A 263 -12.45 2.19 27.58
N ASN A 264 -13.25 3.26 27.45
CA ASN A 264 -14.69 3.24 27.75
C ASN A 264 -15.52 3.96 26.67
N GLN A 265 -16.84 3.73 26.66
CA GLN A 265 -17.79 4.40 25.75
C GLN A 265 -17.82 5.94 25.92
N ARG A 266 -17.28 6.46 27.03
CA ARG A 266 -17.23 7.90 27.33
C ARG A 266 -16.31 8.69 26.39
N LEU A 267 -15.38 8.03 25.67
CA LEU A 267 -14.60 8.69 24.63
C LEU A 267 -15.50 9.31 23.57
N LYS A 268 -16.57 8.61 23.19
CA LYS A 268 -17.53 9.10 22.20
C LYS A 268 -18.21 10.40 22.67
N CYS A 269 -18.60 10.47 23.95
CA CYS A 269 -19.19 11.69 24.50
C CYS A 269 -18.23 12.89 24.42
N LEU A 270 -16.93 12.67 24.67
CA LEU A 270 -15.94 13.74 24.52
C LEU A 270 -15.78 14.15 23.06
N THR A 271 -15.67 13.19 22.15
CA THR A 271 -15.47 13.48 20.72
C THR A 271 -16.70 14.13 20.09
N ASP A 272 -17.91 13.75 20.49
CA ASP A 272 -19.17 14.34 20.01
C ASP A 272 -19.28 15.83 20.39
N ILE A 273 -18.69 16.23 21.52
CA ILE A 273 -18.60 17.63 21.95
C ILE A 273 -17.47 18.37 21.22
N VAL A 274 -16.27 17.77 21.16
CA VAL A 274 -15.05 18.47 20.77
C VAL A 274 -14.85 18.52 19.25
N TRP A 275 -15.19 17.46 18.51
CA TRP A 275 -14.92 17.40 17.07
C TRP A 275 -15.69 18.42 16.23
N PRO A 276 -16.99 18.71 16.50
CA PRO A 276 -17.69 19.78 15.80
C PRO A 276 -17.02 21.14 15.97
N GLU A 277 -16.57 21.46 17.19
CA GLU A 277 -15.87 22.71 17.50
C GLU A 277 -14.49 22.79 16.81
N ILE A 278 -13.73 21.69 16.80
CA ILE A 278 -12.47 21.64 16.03
C ILE A 278 -12.75 21.89 14.54
N ALA A 279 -13.77 21.25 13.97
CA ALA A 279 -14.12 21.42 12.56
C ALA A 279 -14.46 22.87 12.22
N GLN A 280 -15.16 23.59 13.10
CA GLN A 280 -15.41 25.03 12.93
C GLN A 280 -14.11 25.84 12.96
N MET A 281 -13.22 25.56 13.91
CA MET A 281 -11.92 26.23 13.99
C MET A 281 -11.05 25.95 12.76
N VAL A 282 -11.07 24.73 12.24
CA VAL A 282 -10.39 24.34 10.99
C VAL A 282 -10.93 25.14 9.81
N LYS A 283 -12.25 25.24 9.64
CA LYS A 283 -12.87 26.07 8.58
C LYS A 283 -12.45 27.53 8.67
N LYS A 284 -12.40 28.09 9.88
CA LYS A 284 -11.89 29.45 10.10
C LYS A 284 -10.42 29.59 9.68
N LYS A 285 -9.58 28.63 10.05
CA LYS A 285 -8.15 28.60 9.67
C LYS A 285 -7.93 28.45 8.17
N ILE A 286 -8.79 27.70 7.48
CA ILE A 286 -8.78 27.62 6.01
C ILE A 286 -9.12 28.99 5.40
N GLY A 287 -10.11 29.71 5.94
CA GLY A 287 -10.43 31.08 5.52
C GLY A 287 -9.30 32.08 5.79
N GLU A 288 -8.60 31.95 6.92
CA GLU A 288 -7.40 32.74 7.20
C GLU A 288 -6.28 32.47 6.17
N ALA A 289 -6.09 31.22 5.76
CA ALA A 289 -5.13 30.84 4.74
C ALA A 289 -5.48 31.46 3.37
N ASP A 290 -6.77 31.46 2.99
CA ASP A 290 -7.23 32.13 1.76
C ASP A 290 -6.96 33.65 1.80
N ALA A 291 -7.27 34.30 2.92
CA ALA A 291 -7.01 35.73 3.10
C ALA A 291 -5.52 36.09 3.01
N LEU A 292 -4.63 35.16 3.37
CA LEU A 292 -3.18 35.28 3.21
C LEU A 292 -2.67 34.90 1.81
N GLY A 293 -3.57 34.60 0.86
CA GLY A 293 -3.22 34.24 -0.52
C GLY A 293 -2.52 32.88 -0.63
N LYS A 294 -2.73 31.97 0.32
CA LYS A 294 -2.13 30.64 0.29
C LYS A 294 -2.83 29.79 -0.77
N ALA A 295 -2.04 29.08 -1.58
CA ALA A 295 -2.57 28.20 -2.60
C ALA A 295 -3.00 26.83 -2.03
N VAL A 296 -2.28 26.34 -1.02
CA VAL A 296 -2.46 25.01 -0.44
C VAL A 296 -2.50 25.10 1.08
N CYS A 297 -3.43 24.34 1.67
CA CYS A 297 -3.58 24.18 3.11
C CYS A 297 -3.45 22.70 3.47
N VAL A 298 -2.75 22.40 4.56
CA VAL A 298 -2.59 21.03 5.08
C VAL A 298 -3.26 20.95 6.44
N LEU A 299 -4.36 20.21 6.53
CA LEU A 299 -5.00 19.82 7.78
C LEU A 299 -4.28 18.59 8.34
N ASP A 300 -3.40 18.80 9.32
CA ASP A 300 -2.69 17.73 10.00
C ASP A 300 -3.54 17.17 11.15
N ALA A 301 -4.11 15.98 10.96
CA ALA A 301 -5.03 15.36 11.91
C ALA A 301 -4.80 13.85 12.04
N ALA A 302 -4.42 13.39 13.24
CA ALA A 302 -4.27 11.96 13.52
C ALA A 302 -5.59 11.19 13.41
N VAL A 303 -6.71 11.85 13.69
CA VAL A 303 -8.08 11.30 13.68
C VAL A 303 -8.89 11.72 12.46
N LEU A 304 -8.24 12.14 11.37
CA LEU A 304 -8.91 12.69 10.18
C LEU A 304 -10.05 11.80 9.65
N LEU A 305 -9.79 10.49 9.57
CA LEU A 305 -10.75 9.53 9.03
C LEU A 305 -11.80 9.16 10.07
N GLU A 306 -11.38 8.93 11.31
CA GLU A 306 -12.24 8.60 12.45
C GLU A 306 -13.27 9.72 12.74
N ALA A 307 -12.86 10.97 12.57
CA ALA A 307 -13.71 12.14 12.78
C ALA A 307 -14.57 12.52 11.55
N GLY A 308 -14.48 11.77 10.45
CA GLY A 308 -15.21 12.08 9.21
C GLY A 308 -14.75 13.36 8.51
N TRP A 309 -13.57 13.89 8.86
CA TRP A 309 -13.06 15.15 8.33
C TRP A 309 -12.52 15.06 6.91
N LYS A 310 -12.56 13.86 6.30
CA LYS A 310 -12.34 13.68 4.86
C LYS A 310 -13.30 14.52 3.99
N ASP A 311 -14.43 14.94 4.54
CA ASP A 311 -15.40 15.82 3.87
C ASP A 311 -14.96 17.29 3.80
N MET A 312 -13.90 17.65 4.52
CA MET A 312 -13.35 19.02 4.52
C MET A 312 -12.08 19.17 3.67
N VAL A 313 -11.68 18.12 2.94
CA VAL A 313 -10.43 18.08 2.18
C VAL A 313 -10.63 17.56 0.76
N HIS A 314 -9.81 18.02 -0.17
CA HIS A 314 -9.80 17.57 -1.57
C HIS A 314 -9.07 16.24 -1.73
N GLU A 315 -7.96 16.09 -0.99
CA GLU A 315 -7.14 14.88 -0.98
C GLU A 315 -6.81 14.48 0.46
N VAL A 316 -6.83 13.17 0.71
CA VAL A 316 -6.31 12.56 1.93
C VAL A 316 -4.92 12.03 1.64
N TRP A 317 -3.93 12.51 2.36
CA TRP A 317 -2.55 12.05 2.30
C TRP A 317 -2.25 11.27 3.58
N THR A 318 -1.77 10.03 3.45
CA THR A 318 -1.48 9.17 4.60
C THR A 318 0.00 8.85 4.71
N ALA A 319 0.54 9.07 5.91
CA ALA A 319 1.84 8.55 6.31
C ALA A 319 1.69 7.13 6.90
N ILE A 320 2.41 6.17 6.34
CA ILE A 320 2.46 4.77 6.82
C ILE A 320 3.89 4.33 7.12
N ILE A 321 3.99 3.30 7.97
CA ILE A 321 5.17 2.47 8.20
C ILE A 321 4.67 1.06 8.58
N PRO A 322 5.50 0.01 8.45
CA PRO A 322 5.18 -1.31 8.98
C PRO A 322 4.83 -1.26 10.47
N GLU A 323 3.90 -2.11 10.91
CA GLU A 323 3.45 -2.16 12.31
C GLU A 323 4.60 -2.41 13.29
N GLU A 324 5.54 -3.28 12.94
CA GLU A 324 6.73 -3.57 13.75
C GLU A 324 7.60 -2.33 13.96
N GLU A 325 7.75 -1.50 12.92
CA GLU A 325 8.50 -0.24 13.02
C GLU A 325 7.71 0.81 13.81
N ALA A 326 6.38 0.83 13.69
CA ALA A 326 5.54 1.69 14.52
C ALA A 326 5.68 1.35 16.00
N LEU A 327 5.65 0.05 16.36
CA LEU A 327 5.84 -0.41 17.72
C LEU A 327 7.17 0.06 18.30
N LYS A 328 8.28 -0.18 17.58
CA LYS A 328 9.63 0.28 17.99
C LYS A 328 9.65 1.79 18.27
N ARG A 329 9.14 2.60 17.33
CA ARG A 329 9.11 4.06 17.47
C ARG A 329 8.25 4.54 18.64
N ILE A 330 7.14 3.86 18.93
CA ILE A 330 6.27 4.20 20.07
C ILE A 330 6.98 3.88 21.38
N MET A 331 7.61 2.71 21.48
CA MET A 331 8.35 2.29 22.66
C MET A 331 9.51 3.26 22.94
N ASP A 332 10.31 3.58 21.93
CA ASP A 332 11.48 4.46 22.07
C ASP A 332 11.08 5.90 22.44
N ARG A 333 10.03 6.44 21.81
CA ARG A 333 9.60 7.83 22.01
C ARG A 333 8.84 8.02 23.33
N ASP A 334 7.94 7.09 23.65
CA ASP A 334 6.98 7.25 24.75
C ASP A 334 7.37 6.47 26.01
N GLY A 335 8.44 5.65 25.95
CA GLY A 335 8.92 4.84 27.08
C GLY A 335 7.91 3.78 27.53
N LEU A 336 7.09 3.26 26.61
CA LEU A 336 6.03 2.30 26.88
C LEU A 336 6.52 0.85 26.78
N SER A 337 5.86 -0.06 27.51
CA SER A 337 6.06 -1.50 27.28
C SER A 337 5.52 -1.92 25.92
N GLU A 338 5.99 -3.06 25.40
CA GLU A 338 5.54 -3.59 24.12
C GLU A 338 4.02 -3.82 24.11
N GLU A 339 3.45 -4.35 25.20
CA GLU A 339 2.01 -4.60 25.31
C GLU A 339 1.21 -3.30 25.32
N ALA A 340 1.72 -2.26 25.97
CA ALA A 340 1.08 -0.95 25.98
C ALA A 340 1.16 -0.27 24.60
N ALA A 341 2.30 -0.38 23.92
CA ALA A 341 2.48 0.10 22.55
C ALA A 341 1.55 -0.64 21.57
N GLN A 342 1.42 -1.96 21.70
CA GLN A 342 0.55 -2.78 20.87
C GLN A 342 -0.92 -2.45 21.07
N LYS A 343 -1.40 -2.30 22.31
CA LYS A 343 -2.77 -1.85 22.59
C LYS A 343 -3.06 -0.48 21.98
N ARG A 344 -2.07 0.42 21.99
CA ARG A 344 -2.20 1.74 21.38
C ARG A 344 -2.24 1.69 19.84
N LEU A 345 -1.48 0.78 19.23
CA LEU A 345 -1.51 0.59 17.79
C LEU A 345 -2.83 -0.03 17.34
N GLN A 346 -3.32 -1.05 18.05
CA GLN A 346 -4.56 -1.78 17.74
C GLN A 346 -5.84 -0.97 17.96
N SER A 347 -5.81 0.10 18.76
CA SER A 347 -6.97 0.98 18.96
C SER A 347 -7.21 1.97 17.83
N GLN A 348 -6.26 2.09 16.89
CA GLN A 348 -6.37 2.98 15.74
C GLN A 348 -6.88 2.22 14.51
N THR A 349 -7.37 2.95 13.50
CA THR A 349 -7.58 2.40 12.15
C THR A 349 -6.30 1.67 11.67
N THR A 350 -6.41 0.67 10.81
CA THR A 350 -5.23 -0.06 10.27
C THR A 350 -4.58 0.71 9.10
N ASN A 351 -3.35 0.36 8.71
CA ASN A 351 -2.73 0.95 7.51
C ASN A 351 -3.57 0.67 6.25
N SER A 352 -4.06 -0.56 6.07
CA SER A 352 -4.86 -0.93 4.90
C SER A 352 -6.11 -0.06 4.76
N GLN A 353 -6.85 0.14 5.86
CA GLN A 353 -8.04 0.99 5.88
C GLN A 353 -7.73 2.47 5.61
N ARG A 354 -6.54 2.96 6.00
CA ARG A 354 -6.12 4.32 5.64
C ARG A 354 -5.78 4.42 4.17
N VAL A 355 -4.99 3.49 3.65
CA VAL A 355 -4.56 3.47 2.25
C VAL A 355 -5.76 3.43 1.30
N GLU A 356 -6.77 2.61 1.60
CA GLU A 356 -8.02 2.54 0.83
C GLU A 356 -8.75 3.90 0.74
N GLN A 357 -8.67 4.71 1.80
CA GLN A 357 -9.28 6.03 1.87
C GLN A 357 -8.32 7.18 1.50
N SER A 358 -7.11 6.86 1.03
CA SER A 358 -6.06 7.83 0.71
C SER A 358 -5.97 8.11 -0.77
N HIS A 359 -5.75 9.37 -1.10
CA HIS A 359 -5.45 9.81 -2.46
C HIS A 359 -3.95 9.72 -2.74
N VAL A 360 -3.13 9.98 -1.72
CA VAL A 360 -1.66 9.85 -1.78
C VAL A 360 -1.18 9.11 -0.54
N VAL A 361 -0.22 8.22 -0.71
CA VAL A 361 0.43 7.48 0.39
C VAL A 361 1.91 7.82 0.41
N LEU A 362 2.43 8.05 1.61
CA LEU A 362 3.83 8.36 1.91
C LEU A 362 4.33 7.36 2.96
N CYS A 363 5.60 6.97 2.87
CA CYS A 363 6.21 6.03 3.80
C CYS A 363 7.50 6.59 4.41
N THR A 364 7.58 6.58 5.74
CA THR A 364 8.74 7.08 6.49
C THR A 364 9.63 5.95 7.01
N LEU A 365 9.58 4.77 6.40
CA LEU A 365 10.36 3.59 6.80
C LEU A 365 11.86 3.79 6.58
N TRP A 366 12.24 4.40 5.46
CA TRP A 366 13.64 4.62 5.10
C TRP A 366 14.18 5.96 5.63
N GLU A 367 15.41 6.27 5.24
CA GLU A 367 16.11 7.49 5.60
C GLU A 367 15.29 8.75 5.28
N PRO A 368 15.45 9.84 6.04
CA PRO A 368 14.69 11.08 5.84
C PRO A 368 14.77 11.62 4.41
N ALA A 369 15.89 11.44 3.70
CA ALA A 369 16.06 11.85 2.32
C ALA A 369 15.10 11.13 1.36
N VAL A 370 14.82 9.84 1.59
CA VAL A 370 13.87 9.05 0.79
C VAL A 370 12.45 9.57 0.99
N THR A 371 12.09 9.90 2.24
CA THR A 371 10.79 10.51 2.54
C THR A 371 10.65 11.88 1.86
N ARG A 372 11.69 12.71 1.89
CA ARG A 372 11.69 14.02 1.22
C ARG A 372 11.41 13.90 -0.27
N LYS A 373 12.10 13.00 -0.97
CA LYS A 373 11.85 12.74 -2.40
C LYS A 373 10.39 12.36 -2.68
N GLN A 374 9.77 11.53 -1.82
CA GLN A 374 8.35 11.19 -1.96
C GLN A 374 7.44 12.41 -1.80
N VAL A 375 7.72 13.28 -0.80
CA VAL A 375 6.93 14.50 -0.56
C VAL A 375 7.12 15.52 -1.69
N GLU A 376 8.35 15.72 -2.17
CA GLU A 376 8.65 16.59 -3.31
C GLU A 376 7.92 16.13 -4.58
N LYS A 377 7.96 14.81 -4.86
CA LYS A 377 7.20 14.21 -5.97
C LYS A 377 5.70 14.45 -5.82
N ALA A 378 5.14 14.18 -4.65
CA ALA A 378 3.72 14.39 -4.38
C ALA A 378 3.31 15.86 -4.54
N TRP A 379 4.15 16.77 -4.05
CA TRP A 379 3.95 18.21 -4.16
C TRP A 379 4.02 18.71 -5.60
N ALA A 380 5.00 18.26 -6.39
CA ALA A 380 5.12 18.61 -7.80
C ALA A 380 3.90 18.16 -8.59
N LEU A 381 3.49 16.90 -8.44
CA LEU A 381 2.32 16.35 -9.12
C LEU A 381 1.02 17.05 -8.67
N LEU A 382 0.90 17.44 -7.40
CA LEU A 382 -0.23 18.25 -6.92
C LEU A 382 -0.29 19.59 -7.64
N ARG A 383 0.84 20.31 -7.74
CA ARG A 383 0.90 21.62 -8.40
C ARG A 383 0.53 21.53 -9.87
N GLU A 384 0.95 20.48 -10.56
CA GLU A 384 0.57 20.20 -11.95
C GLU A 384 -0.96 20.05 -12.07
N ARG A 385 -1.58 19.21 -11.23
CA ARG A 385 -3.03 19.00 -11.22
C ARG A 385 -3.81 20.28 -10.94
N MET A 386 -3.39 21.04 -9.93
CA MET A 386 -4.02 22.33 -9.60
C MET A 386 -3.93 23.34 -10.73
N SER A 387 -2.83 23.34 -11.50
CA SER A 387 -2.69 24.24 -12.65
C SER A 387 -3.58 23.86 -13.83
N GLN A 388 -3.82 22.57 -14.03
CA GLN A 388 -4.70 22.05 -15.07
C GLN A 388 -6.17 22.36 -14.78
N ASP A 389 -6.61 22.23 -13.52
CA ASP A 389 -7.97 22.56 -13.08
C ASP A 389 -8.26 24.08 -13.15
N GLN A 390 -7.25 24.95 -13.09
CA GLN A 390 -7.42 26.40 -13.28
C GLN A 390 -7.50 26.82 -14.76
N SER A 391 -7.11 25.94 -15.68
CA SER A 391 -7.06 26.21 -17.12
C SER A 391 -8.27 25.67 -17.89
N GLN A 392 -9.15 24.92 -17.21
CA GLN A 392 -10.46 24.45 -17.69
C GLN A 392 -11.56 25.29 -17.05
#